data_AF-A0A4P5XQT2-F1
#
_entry.id   AF-A0A4P5XQT2-F1
#
_cell.length_a   1.000
_cell.length_b   1.000
_cell.length_c   1.000
_cell.angle_alpha   90.00
_cell.angle_beta   90.00
_cell.angle_gamma   90.00
#
_symmetry.space_group_name_H-M   'P 1'
#
loop_
_entity.id
_entity.type
_entity.pdbx_description
1 polymer ?
#
loop_
_entity_poly.entity_id
_entity_poly.type
_entity_poly.pdbx_seq_one_letter_code
_entity_poly.pdbx_strand_id
1 'polypeptide(L)'
;MPVARFHGLLLVLTLLSGCASSRPMIVSNPVFVPANSQHAAWERAVDVLHDFHFPIARENRLDGVIETDYRVGSNVLEPWHGDSVDMANRLESTLQSLRRKVKVDLTPVEGGYLVGVEAFKEQEDLAGVAENTVGAATFRKNAPLERNLTTVVGQSAQSGWYPLGRDEDLEQAILSQMHR
;
A
#
# COMPACT_ATOMS: atom_id res chain seq x y z
N MET A 1 -6.94 4.51 -59.56
CA MET A 1 -7.01 3.52 -58.46
C MET A 1 -5.75 3.64 -57.62
N PRO A 2 -5.74 4.30 -56.45
CA PRO A 2 -4.58 4.27 -55.56
C PRO A 2 -4.74 3.19 -54.47
N VAL A 3 -3.68 2.42 -54.28
CA VAL A 3 -3.53 1.33 -53.31
C VAL A 3 -3.31 1.92 -51.91
N ALA A 4 -4.19 1.57 -50.96
CA ALA A 4 -4.09 2.02 -49.57
C ALA A 4 -2.95 1.30 -48.84
N ARG A 5 -2.03 2.07 -48.25
CA ARG A 5 -0.88 1.58 -47.49
C ARG A 5 -1.31 1.15 -46.08
N PHE A 6 -1.34 -0.15 -45.84
CA PHE A 6 -1.41 -0.76 -44.51
C PHE A 6 -0.07 -0.58 -43.78
N HIS A 7 0.20 0.60 -43.22
CA HIS A 7 1.39 0.84 -42.37
C HIS A 7 1.00 1.27 -40.94
N GLY A 8 -0.29 1.43 -40.65
CA GLY A 8 -0.77 1.91 -39.34
C GLY A 8 -0.83 0.83 -38.24
N LEU A 9 -0.89 -0.46 -38.59
CA LEU A 9 -1.17 -1.52 -37.61
C LEU A 9 0.07 -1.94 -36.78
N LEU A 10 1.28 -1.75 -37.30
CA LEU A 10 2.51 -2.22 -36.63
C LEU A 10 2.99 -1.24 -35.53
N LEU A 11 2.57 0.03 -35.58
CA LEU A 11 3.05 1.08 -34.66
C LEU A 11 2.28 1.12 -33.32
N VAL A 12 1.14 0.43 -33.23
CA VAL A 12 0.31 0.43 -32.01
C VAL A 12 0.77 -0.64 -31.00
N LEU A 13 1.44 -1.71 -31.45
CA LEU A 13 1.91 -2.78 -30.56
C LEU A 13 3.21 -2.45 -29.80
N THR A 14 3.97 -1.44 -30.21
CA THR A 14 5.24 -1.08 -29.56
C THR A 14 5.07 -0.17 -28.33
N LEU A 15 3.88 0.39 -28.11
CA LEU A 15 3.56 1.24 -26.96
C LEU A 15 3.23 0.44 -25.68
N LEU A 16 3.20 -0.89 -25.75
CA LEU A 16 2.92 -1.78 -24.60
C LEU A 16 4.19 -2.35 -23.94
N SER A 17 5.38 -2.12 -24.51
CA SER A 17 6.65 -2.56 -23.91
C SER A 17 7.20 -1.51 -22.94
N GLY A 18 6.51 -1.33 -21.83
CA GLY A 18 6.86 -0.35 -20.81
C GLY A 18 6.68 -0.88 -19.39
N CYS A 19 7.05 -2.12 -19.10
CA CYS A 19 7.21 -2.56 -17.70
C CYS A 19 8.50 -1.95 -17.14
N ALA A 20 8.46 -0.66 -16.79
CA ALA A 20 9.51 -0.01 -16.02
C ALA A 20 9.41 -0.48 -14.55
N SER A 21 9.74 -1.75 -14.31
CA SER A 21 10.03 -2.24 -12.96
C SER A 21 11.40 -1.70 -12.59
N SER A 22 11.44 -0.56 -11.91
CA SER A 22 12.67 -0.08 -11.29
C SER A 22 13.06 -1.11 -10.23
N ARG A 23 14.11 -1.90 -10.49
CA ARG A 23 14.63 -2.82 -9.48
C ARG A 23 15.08 -1.98 -8.27
N PRO A 24 14.45 -2.13 -7.10
CA PRO A 24 14.87 -1.37 -5.93
C PRO A 24 16.31 -1.75 -5.59
N MET A 25 17.10 -0.75 -5.21
CA MET A 25 18.41 -0.98 -4.61
C MET A 25 18.18 -1.72 -3.30
N ILE A 26 18.71 -2.94 -3.18
CA ILE A 26 18.59 -3.70 -1.94
C ILE A 26 19.54 -3.09 -0.92
N VAL A 27 18.97 -2.61 0.18
CA VAL A 27 19.65 -1.99 1.32
C VAL A 27 19.52 -2.92 2.52
N SER A 28 20.57 -2.99 3.34
CA SER A 28 20.51 -3.76 4.58
C SER A 28 19.47 -3.18 5.53
N ASN A 29 18.71 -4.04 6.21
CA ASN A 29 17.83 -3.66 7.30
C ASN A 29 18.43 -4.21 8.61
N PRO A 30 18.93 -3.37 9.53
CA PRO A 30 18.93 -1.90 9.53
C PRO A 30 19.98 -1.26 8.61
N VAL A 31 19.75 0.01 8.24
CA VAL A 31 20.65 0.83 7.41
C VAL A 31 21.34 1.92 8.25
N PHE A 32 22.61 2.22 7.95
CA PHE A 32 23.31 3.36 8.57
C PHE A 32 22.91 4.67 7.90
N VAL A 33 22.43 5.61 8.71
CA VAL A 33 22.07 6.97 8.31
C VAL A 33 23.01 7.97 9.00
N PRO A 34 23.84 8.72 8.25
CA PRO A 34 24.68 9.75 8.84
C PRO A 34 23.82 10.92 9.30
N ALA A 35 23.92 11.27 10.58
CA ALA A 35 23.22 12.41 11.16
C ALA A 35 24.00 13.00 12.34
N ASN A 36 24.01 14.33 12.41
CA ASN A 36 24.74 15.07 13.45
C ASN A 36 24.02 15.08 14.80
N SER A 37 22.72 14.78 14.82
CA SER A 37 21.89 14.76 16.01
C SER A 37 20.73 13.78 15.85
N GLN A 38 20.17 13.33 16.96
CA GLN A 38 18.99 12.47 16.96
C GLN A 38 17.80 13.16 16.29
N HIS A 39 17.65 14.46 16.53
CA HIS A 39 16.60 15.26 15.91
C HIS A 39 16.70 15.21 14.38
N ALA A 40 17.90 15.38 13.81
CA ALA A 40 18.07 15.33 12.35
C ALA A 40 17.73 13.95 11.75
N ALA A 41 18.11 12.86 12.41
CA ALA A 41 17.74 11.50 11.98
C ALA A 41 16.22 11.26 12.09
N TRP A 42 15.61 11.78 13.17
CA TRP A 42 14.18 11.67 13.42
C TRP A 42 13.34 12.40 12.38
N GLU A 43 13.66 13.68 12.12
CA GLU A 43 12.94 14.47 11.13
C GLU A 43 13.09 13.84 9.74
N ARG A 44 14.28 13.33 9.38
CA ARG A 44 14.44 12.58 8.12
C ARG A 44 13.52 11.36 8.05
N ALA A 45 13.39 10.58 9.13
CA ALA A 45 12.51 9.43 9.15
C ALA A 45 11.03 9.84 9.00
N VAL A 46 10.62 10.89 9.69
CA VAL A 46 9.26 11.48 9.59
C VAL A 46 8.97 11.98 8.18
N ASP A 47 9.90 12.73 7.58
CA ASP A 47 9.77 13.27 6.23
C ASP A 47 9.60 12.15 5.20
N VAL A 48 10.41 11.08 5.29
CA VAL A 48 10.26 9.91 4.40
C VAL A 48 8.90 9.25 4.58
N LEU A 49 8.45 9.00 5.82
CA LEU A 49 7.12 8.42 6.06
C LEU A 49 6.00 9.30 5.49
N HIS A 50 6.14 10.63 5.60
CA HIS A 50 5.22 11.60 5.01
C HIS A 50 5.24 11.60 3.48
N ASP A 51 6.39 11.41 2.83
CA ASP A 51 6.48 11.28 1.37
C ASP A 51 5.70 10.05 0.86
N PHE A 52 5.75 8.95 1.62
CA PHE A 52 4.90 7.77 1.40
C PHE A 52 3.44 7.94 1.88
N HIS A 53 3.11 9.13 2.40
CA HIS A 53 1.80 9.51 2.92
C HIS A 53 1.32 8.65 4.09
N PHE A 54 2.22 8.06 4.88
CA PHE A 54 1.82 7.34 6.08
C PHE A 54 1.54 8.31 7.24
N PRO A 55 0.32 8.31 7.81
CA PRO A 55 0.01 9.10 8.99
C PRO A 55 0.72 8.53 10.22
N ILE A 56 1.28 9.40 11.06
CA ILE A 56 2.02 8.99 12.27
C ILE A 56 1.04 8.79 13.42
N ALA A 57 1.03 7.60 14.01
CA ALA A 57 0.16 7.26 15.14
C ALA A 57 0.86 7.48 16.49
N ARG A 58 2.13 7.07 16.58
CA ARG A 58 2.89 7.10 17.82
C ARG A 58 4.34 7.47 17.54
N GLU A 59 4.83 8.43 18.32
CA GLU A 59 6.24 8.83 18.34
C GLU A 59 6.80 8.63 19.75
N ASN A 60 7.84 7.80 19.87
CA ASN A 60 8.62 7.74 21.11
C ASN A 60 10.10 8.04 20.84
N ARG A 61 10.49 9.29 21.07
CA ARG A 61 11.87 9.75 20.90
C ARG A 61 12.84 9.10 21.89
N LEU A 62 12.38 8.63 23.05
CA LEU A 62 13.27 7.98 24.02
C LEU A 62 13.63 6.55 23.60
N ASP A 63 12.64 5.81 23.09
CA ASP A 63 12.85 4.44 22.60
C ASP A 63 13.41 4.40 21.17
N GLY A 64 13.41 5.53 20.47
CA GLY A 64 13.82 5.60 19.07
C GLY A 64 12.77 5.04 18.11
N VAL A 65 11.49 4.95 18.50
CA VAL A 65 10.47 4.23 17.71
C VAL A 65 9.41 5.19 17.16
N ILE A 66 9.16 5.10 15.85
CA ILE A 66 8.05 5.76 15.15
C ILE A 66 7.11 4.67 14.64
N GLU A 67 5.82 4.79 14.94
CA GLU A 67 4.79 3.90 14.38
C GLU A 67 3.74 4.72 13.63
N THR A 68 3.37 4.23 12.46
CA THR A 68 2.32 4.82 11.65
C THR A 68 0.97 4.23 12.00
N ASP A 69 -0.09 4.94 11.62
CA ASP A 69 -1.43 4.37 11.54
C ASP A 69 -1.53 3.45 10.32
N TYR A 70 -2.58 2.65 10.27
CA TYR A 70 -2.88 1.83 9.11
C TYR A 70 -3.29 2.72 7.93
N ARG A 71 -2.64 2.48 6.78
CA ARG A 71 -2.98 3.12 5.51
C ARG A 71 -3.47 2.06 4.52
N VAL A 72 -4.55 2.35 3.80
CA VAL A 72 -5.06 1.49 2.73
C VAL A 72 -4.07 1.50 1.56
N GLY A 73 -3.81 0.32 1.00
CA GLY A 73 -2.88 0.12 -0.10
C GLY A 73 -3.35 0.81 -1.38
N SER A 74 -2.46 1.52 -2.05
CA SER A 74 -2.78 2.19 -3.30
C SER A 74 -2.94 1.21 -4.47
N ASN A 75 -3.93 1.50 -5.32
CA ASN A 75 -4.29 0.66 -6.45
C ASN A 75 -3.50 1.02 -7.74
N VAL A 76 -3.79 0.34 -8.85
CA VAL A 76 -3.13 0.60 -10.16
C VAL A 76 -3.48 1.99 -10.73
N LEU A 77 -4.63 2.54 -10.37
CA LEU A 77 -5.09 3.86 -10.83
C LEU A 77 -4.51 5.02 -10.02
N GLU A 78 -3.73 4.72 -8.99
CA GLU A 78 -3.08 5.68 -8.09
C GLU A 78 -1.54 5.61 -8.18
N PRO A 79 -0.94 5.82 -9.37
CA PRO A 79 0.49 5.67 -9.56
C PRO A 79 1.36 6.67 -8.77
N TRP A 80 0.79 7.78 -8.29
CA TRP A 80 1.49 8.81 -7.52
C TRP A 80 1.69 8.45 -6.04
N HIS A 81 1.03 7.41 -5.53
CA HIS A 81 1.25 6.94 -4.16
C HIS A 81 2.33 5.85 -4.14
N GLY A 82 3.35 6.01 -3.29
CA GLY A 82 4.52 5.12 -3.23
C GLY A 82 4.38 3.88 -2.35
N ASP A 83 3.29 3.70 -1.61
CA ASP A 83 3.13 2.63 -0.62
C ASP A 83 3.03 1.22 -1.25
N SER A 84 2.49 1.12 -2.46
CA SER A 84 2.51 -0.11 -3.26
C SER A 84 3.65 -0.03 -4.30
N VAL A 85 4.81 -0.57 -3.92
CA VAL A 85 6.07 -0.43 -4.69
C VAL A 85 6.00 -1.19 -6.02
N ASP A 86 5.57 -2.44 -6.00
CA ASP A 86 5.50 -3.29 -7.19
C ASP A 86 4.11 -3.29 -7.86
N MET A 87 4.08 -3.58 -9.17
CA MET A 87 2.84 -3.70 -9.93
C MET A 87 1.97 -4.86 -9.42
N ALA A 88 2.57 -5.95 -8.95
CA ALA A 88 1.82 -7.05 -8.33
C ALA A 88 1.10 -6.56 -7.07
N ASN A 89 1.79 -5.81 -6.20
CA ASN A 89 1.21 -5.20 -4.99
C ASN A 89 0.06 -4.23 -5.31
N ARG A 90 0.16 -3.46 -6.40
CA ARG A 90 -0.92 -2.57 -6.87
C ARG A 90 -2.12 -3.33 -7.40
N LEU A 91 -1.89 -4.37 -8.20
CA LEU A 91 -2.96 -5.23 -8.71
C LEU A 91 -3.68 -5.93 -7.56
N GLU A 92 -2.92 -6.44 -6.59
CA GLU A 92 -3.48 -7.05 -5.39
C GLU A 92 -4.32 -6.05 -4.61
N SER A 93 -3.82 -4.83 -4.39
CA SER A 93 -4.56 -3.75 -3.71
C SER A 93 -5.78 -3.25 -4.51
N THR A 94 -5.83 -3.54 -5.81
CA THR A 94 -6.99 -3.24 -6.67
C THR A 94 -8.07 -4.32 -6.53
N LEU A 95 -7.66 -5.58 -6.34
CA LEU A 95 -8.55 -6.73 -6.27
C LEU A 95 -9.05 -7.02 -4.85
N GLN A 96 -8.25 -6.65 -3.84
CA GLN A 96 -8.51 -6.87 -2.43
C GLN A 96 -8.12 -5.63 -1.63
N SER A 97 -8.93 -5.27 -0.64
CA SER A 97 -8.57 -4.21 0.27
C SER A 97 -7.39 -4.67 1.12
N LEU A 98 -6.25 -4.04 0.91
CA LEU A 98 -5.04 -4.23 1.69
C LEU A 98 -4.81 -2.99 2.54
N ARG A 99 -4.22 -3.15 3.72
CA ARG A 99 -3.69 -2.05 4.51
C ARG A 99 -2.29 -2.36 5.03
N ARG A 100 -1.52 -1.31 5.25
CA ARG A 100 -0.13 -1.39 5.71
C ARG A 100 0.09 -0.50 6.92
N LYS A 101 0.93 -0.96 7.83
CA LYS A 101 1.45 -0.19 8.96
C LYS A 101 2.97 -0.27 8.93
N VAL A 102 3.65 0.83 9.20
CA VAL A 102 5.12 0.89 9.24
C VAL A 102 5.56 1.22 10.67
N LYS A 103 6.61 0.53 11.11
CA LYS A 103 7.36 0.80 12.33
C LYS A 103 8.80 1.09 11.95
N VAL A 104 9.35 2.17 12.49
CA VAL A 104 10.73 2.58 12.27
C VAL A 104 11.43 2.61 13.62
N ASP A 105 12.60 1.98 13.70
CA ASP A 105 13.44 1.91 14.89
C ASP A 105 14.77 2.61 14.63
N LEU A 106 15.13 3.59 15.45
CA LEU A 106 16.35 4.38 15.36
C LEU A 106 17.28 4.02 16.52
N THR A 107 18.38 3.33 16.22
CA THR A 107 19.40 2.95 17.20
C THR A 107 20.63 3.85 17.06
N PRO A 108 21.05 4.58 18.10
CA PRO A 108 22.25 5.43 18.04
C PRO A 108 23.51 4.59 17.90
N VAL A 109 24.42 5.00 17.02
CA VAL A 109 25.73 4.38 16.82
C VAL A 109 26.82 5.44 16.66
N GLU A 110 28.09 5.01 16.65
CA GLU A 110 29.19 5.94 16.43
C GLU A 110 29.08 6.62 15.06
N GLY A 111 28.97 7.95 15.06
CA GLY A 111 28.88 8.76 13.84
C GLY A 111 27.50 8.86 13.19
N GLY A 112 26.44 8.26 13.77
CA GLY A 112 25.10 8.35 13.18
C GLY A 112 24.04 7.48 13.87
N TYR A 113 23.08 7.00 13.08
CA TYR A 113 21.98 6.16 13.55
C TYR A 113 21.81 4.96 12.62
N LEU A 114 21.59 3.78 13.20
CA LEU A 114 21.06 2.64 12.47
C LEU A 114 19.54 2.74 12.46
N VAL A 115 18.95 2.74 11.27
CA VAL A 115 17.52 2.84 11.05
C VAL A 115 17.01 1.50 10.55
N GLY A 116 16.17 0.86 11.36
CA GLY A 116 15.41 -0.33 10.99
C GLY A 116 14.00 0.05 10.56
N VAL A 117 13.46 -0.64 9.57
CA VAL A 117 12.08 -0.43 9.11
C VAL A 117 11.37 -1.78 9.06
N GLU A 118 10.20 -1.86 9.67
CA GLU A 118 9.33 -3.03 9.62
C GLU A 118 7.97 -2.59 9.06
N ALA A 119 7.55 -3.16 7.93
CA ALA A 119 6.25 -2.87 7.33
C ALA A 119 5.36 -4.10 7.44
N PHE A 120 4.17 -3.96 8.03
CA PHE A 120 3.21 -5.03 8.21
C PHE A 120 2.06 -4.85 7.24
N LYS A 121 1.75 -5.92 6.49
CA LYS A 121 0.65 -5.96 5.52
C LYS A 121 -0.50 -6.78 6.09
N GLU A 122 -1.72 -6.26 5.96
CA GLU A 122 -2.95 -6.93 6.36
C GLU A 122 -3.95 -6.89 5.20
N GLN A 123 -4.69 -7.98 5.03
CA GLN A 123 -5.75 -8.10 4.06
C GLN A 123 -7.11 -8.08 4.75
N GLU A 124 -8.05 -7.41 4.10
CA GLU A 124 -9.44 -7.41 4.54
C GLU A 124 -10.06 -8.80 4.36
N ASP A 125 -10.62 -9.34 5.43
CA ASP A 125 -11.38 -10.59 5.43
C ASP A 125 -12.87 -10.28 5.60
N LEU A 126 -13.65 -10.62 4.57
CA LEU A 126 -15.08 -10.38 4.53
C LEU A 126 -15.80 -11.69 4.82
N ALA A 127 -16.57 -11.73 5.91
CA ALA A 127 -17.34 -12.92 6.32
C ALA A 127 -18.53 -13.27 5.39
N GLY A 128 -18.61 -12.67 4.20
CA GLY A 128 -19.65 -12.93 3.21
C GLY A 128 -19.46 -12.12 1.93
N VAL A 129 -20.36 -12.33 0.96
CA VAL A 129 -20.42 -11.51 -0.25
C VAL A 129 -20.73 -10.08 0.18
N ALA A 130 -19.82 -9.14 -0.09
CA ALA A 130 -20.12 -7.73 0.05
C ALA A 130 -21.33 -7.42 -0.83
N GLU A 131 -22.50 -7.18 -0.23
CA GLU A 131 -23.72 -6.79 -0.94
C GLU A 131 -23.65 -5.33 -1.41
N ASN A 132 -22.52 -4.95 -2.01
CA ASN A 132 -22.25 -3.62 -2.57
C ASN A 132 -22.64 -3.53 -4.06
N THR A 133 -23.35 -4.54 -4.57
CA THR A 133 -23.84 -4.56 -5.95
C THR A 133 -25.02 -3.61 -6.11
N VAL A 134 -24.90 -2.65 -7.04
CA VAL A 134 -25.99 -1.76 -7.44
C VAL A 134 -27.19 -2.60 -7.88
N GLY A 135 -28.32 -2.45 -7.19
CA GLY A 135 -29.55 -3.21 -7.48
C GLY A 135 -29.73 -4.52 -6.70
N ALA A 136 -28.86 -4.83 -5.72
CA ALA A 136 -29.06 -5.96 -4.80
C ALA A 136 -30.40 -5.85 -4.02
N ALA A 137 -30.87 -4.62 -3.78
CA ALA A 137 -32.19 -4.33 -3.22
C ALA A 137 -33.30 -4.21 -4.31
N THR A 138 -33.31 -5.11 -5.30
CA THR A 138 -34.42 -5.17 -6.26
C THR A 138 -35.58 -5.98 -5.68
N PHE A 139 -36.58 -5.29 -5.15
CA PHE A 139 -37.82 -5.92 -4.69
C PHE A 139 -38.64 -6.43 -5.89
N ARG A 140 -38.97 -7.72 -5.90
CA ARG A 140 -39.86 -8.31 -6.91
C ARG A 140 -41.28 -7.76 -6.70
N LYS A 141 -41.79 -7.00 -7.67
CA LYS A 141 -43.09 -6.31 -7.62
C LYS A 141 -44.30 -7.23 -7.41
N ASN A 142 -44.18 -8.52 -7.76
CA ASN A 142 -45.26 -9.51 -7.73
C ASN A 142 -44.92 -10.74 -6.85
N ALA A 143 -43.99 -10.63 -5.91
CA ALA A 143 -43.76 -11.71 -4.95
C ALA A 143 -44.84 -11.63 -3.84
N PRO A 144 -45.43 -12.78 -3.41
CA PRO A 144 -46.19 -12.82 -2.17
C PRO A 144 -45.33 -12.24 -1.03
N LEU A 145 -45.98 -11.62 -0.05
CA LEU A 145 -45.31 -11.10 1.16
C LEU A 145 -44.62 -12.26 1.90
N GLU A 146 -43.36 -12.53 1.56
CA GLU A 146 -42.49 -13.35 2.38
C GLU A 146 -41.94 -12.47 3.50
N ARG A 147 -42.32 -12.80 4.74
CA ARG A 147 -41.82 -12.12 5.93
C ARG A 147 -40.38 -12.58 6.20
N ASN A 148 -39.45 -12.21 5.32
CA ASN A 148 -38.04 -12.45 5.53
C ASN A 148 -37.53 -11.47 6.59
N LEU A 149 -37.25 -11.99 7.79
CA LEU A 149 -36.75 -11.22 8.94
C LEU A 149 -35.25 -10.92 8.84
N THR A 150 -34.55 -11.50 7.85
CA THR A 150 -33.19 -11.12 7.52
C THR A 150 -33.27 -9.79 6.80
N THR A 151 -33.07 -8.71 7.56
CA THR A 151 -33.05 -7.37 7.00
C THR A 151 -31.85 -7.28 6.07
N VAL A 152 -32.07 -6.91 4.81
CA VAL A 152 -31.01 -6.53 3.85
C VAL A 152 -30.45 -5.17 4.32
N VAL A 153 -29.72 -5.19 5.42
CA VAL A 153 -28.85 -4.08 5.83
C VAL A 153 -27.48 -4.47 5.31
N GLY A 154 -26.77 -3.51 4.68
CA GLY A 154 -25.43 -3.74 4.14
C GLY A 154 -24.51 -4.49 5.11
N GLN A 155 -23.48 -5.14 4.54
CA GLN A 155 -22.39 -5.86 5.21
C GLN A 155 -22.76 -6.44 6.59
N SER A 156 -23.33 -7.65 6.58
CA SER A 156 -23.92 -8.34 7.73
C SER A 156 -22.94 -8.69 8.87
N ALA A 157 -21.64 -8.43 8.69
CA ALA A 157 -20.59 -8.65 9.69
C ALA A 157 -19.53 -7.54 9.60
N GLN A 158 -18.93 -7.21 10.76
CA GLN A 158 -17.75 -6.34 10.79
C GLN A 158 -16.62 -6.98 9.97
N SER A 159 -16.00 -6.16 9.12
CA SER A 159 -14.85 -6.59 8.34
C SER A 159 -13.67 -6.96 9.25
N GLY A 160 -13.11 -8.14 9.04
CA GLY A 160 -11.91 -8.62 9.72
C GLY A 160 -10.65 -8.18 8.99
N TRP A 161 -9.51 -8.23 9.67
CA TRP A 161 -8.20 -8.01 9.05
C TRP A 161 -7.30 -9.18 9.36
N TYR A 162 -6.77 -9.80 8.32
CA TYR A 162 -5.89 -10.95 8.38
C TYR A 162 -4.45 -10.52 8.10
N PRO A 163 -3.48 -10.78 9.01
CA PRO A 163 -2.09 -10.41 8.80
C PRO A 163 -1.44 -11.29 7.73
N LEU A 164 -0.88 -10.65 6.69
CA LEU A 164 -0.10 -11.30 5.65
C LEU A 164 1.40 -11.38 5.98
N GLY A 165 1.86 -10.63 6.99
CA GLY A 165 3.25 -10.61 7.43
C GLY A 165 3.98 -9.33 7.03
N ARG A 166 5.30 -9.44 6.84
CA ARG A 166 6.16 -8.29 6.50
C ARG A 166 6.15 -8.00 5.00
N ASP A 167 6.09 -6.72 4.65
CA ASP A 167 6.17 -6.22 3.28
C ASP A 167 7.60 -5.76 2.99
N GLU A 168 8.45 -6.70 2.59
CA GLU A 168 9.88 -6.45 2.36
C GLU A 168 10.11 -5.42 1.24
N ASP A 169 9.25 -5.38 0.22
CA ASP A 169 9.37 -4.42 -0.89
C ASP A 169 9.19 -2.98 -0.41
N LEU A 170 8.18 -2.76 0.44
CA LEU A 170 7.94 -1.45 1.05
C LEU A 170 9.06 -1.08 2.03
N GLU A 171 9.53 -2.02 2.85
CA GLU A 171 10.68 -1.79 3.74
C GLU A 171 11.90 -1.32 2.96
N GLN A 172 12.22 -1.99 1.85
CA GLN A 172 13.34 -1.63 0.99
C GLN A 172 13.16 -0.27 0.33
N ALA A 173 11.95 0.07 -0.13
CA ALA A 173 11.68 1.39 -0.71
C ALA A 173 11.91 2.51 0.32
N ILE A 174 11.39 2.36 1.54
CA ILE A 174 11.57 3.33 2.63
C ILE A 174 13.05 3.43 3.02
N LEU A 175 13.74 2.31 3.24
CA LEU A 175 15.16 2.28 3.58
C LEU A 175 16.03 2.93 2.50
N SER A 176 15.71 2.69 1.22
CA SER A 176 16.44 3.28 0.09
C SER A 176 16.32 4.81 0.04
N GLN A 177 15.19 5.36 0.49
CA GLN A 177 14.97 6.80 0.57
C GLN A 177 15.64 7.41 1.82
N MET A 178 15.64 6.69 2.94
CA MET A 178 16.34 7.13 4.17
C MET A 178 17.86 7.17 4.02
N HIS A 179 18.42 6.28 3.20
CA HIS A 179 19.86 6.21 2.93
C HIS A 179 20.37 7.31 1.99
N ARG A 180 19.47 7.94 1.21
CA ARG A 180 19.83 8.96 0.22
C ARG A 180 20.11 10.32 0.88
#